data_AF-A0A934ATQ8-F1
#
_entry.id   AF-A0A934ATQ8-F1
#
_cell.length_a   1.000
_cell.length_b   1.000
_cell.length_c   1.000
_cell.angle_alpha   90.00
_cell.angle_beta   90.00
_cell.angle_gamma   90.00
#
_symmetry.space_group_name_H-M   'P 1'
#
loop_
_entity.id
_entity.type
_entity.pdbx_description
1 polymer ?
#
loop_
_entity_poly.entity_id
_entity_poly.type
_entity_poly.pdbx_seq_one_letter_code
_entity_poly.pdbx_strand_id
1 'polypeptide(L)'
;MSKYPLLGRHALVTCKKCHSAPTYKDASKECYGCHEKDDKHKRRLGTECQTCHTARSWQAWDFDHNKTNFKLDGPHKKVAGKCYDCHQKPMEKKVLASTACGSCHDREDVHNGSFGDRCDRCHEGDNWKKVKIGTSALSK
;
A
#
# COMPACT_ATOMS: atom_id res chain seq x y z
N MET A 1 31.15 -13.23 1.35
CA MET A 1 30.00 -13.20 0.41
C MET A 1 28.96 -12.24 0.94
N SER A 2 28.42 -11.37 0.08
CA SER A 2 27.36 -10.42 0.46
C SER A 2 26.09 -11.16 0.88
N LYS A 3 25.46 -10.75 1.98
CA LYS A 3 24.13 -11.25 2.39
C LYS A 3 23.00 -10.70 1.51
N TYR A 4 23.31 -9.81 0.56
CA TYR A 4 22.39 -9.26 -0.42
C TYR A 4 22.65 -9.94 -1.78
N PRO A 5 21.67 -10.69 -2.33
CA PRO A 5 21.85 -11.35 -3.63
C PRO A 5 21.85 -10.30 -4.75
N LEU A 6 22.90 -10.31 -5.59
CA LEU A 6 23.02 -9.41 -6.74
C LEU A 6 22.11 -9.89 -7.88
N LEU A 7 20.82 -9.57 -7.78
CA LEU A 7 19.82 -9.94 -8.77
C LEU A 7 19.60 -8.83 -9.80
N GLY A 8 19.30 -9.22 -11.04
CA GLY A 8 18.95 -8.29 -12.11
C GLY A 8 20.07 -7.26 -12.36
N ARG A 9 19.71 -5.97 -12.36
CA ARG A 9 20.66 -4.89 -12.66
C ARG A 9 21.76 -4.73 -11.60
N HIS A 10 21.54 -5.18 -10.37
CA HIS A 10 22.56 -5.13 -9.33
C HIS A 10 23.77 -6.02 -9.63
N ALA A 11 23.62 -7.06 -10.47
CA ALA A 11 24.72 -7.91 -10.91
C ALA A 11 25.76 -7.17 -11.78
N LEU A 12 25.37 -6.05 -12.39
CA LEU A 12 26.22 -5.25 -13.28
C LEU A 12 26.91 -4.09 -12.55
N VAL A 13 26.62 -3.89 -11.27
CA VAL A 13 27.15 -2.78 -10.47
C VAL A 13 28.53 -3.14 -9.96
N THR A 14 29.48 -2.21 -10.05
CA THR A 14 30.83 -2.41 -9.55
C THR A 14 30.87 -2.35 -8.01
N CYS A 15 31.77 -3.11 -7.39
CA CYS A 15 31.84 -3.23 -5.92
C CYS A 15 31.94 -1.88 -5.20
N LYS A 16 32.71 -0.94 -5.77
CA LYS A 16 32.94 0.40 -5.22
C LYS A 16 31.68 1.28 -5.15
N LYS A 17 30.63 0.98 -5.93
CA LYS A 17 29.36 1.72 -5.86
C LYS A 17 28.54 1.38 -4.62
N CYS A 18 28.77 0.21 -4.02
CA CYS A 18 28.10 -0.21 -2.79
C CYS A 18 29.03 -0.10 -1.58
N HIS A 19 30.33 -0.35 -1.78
CA HIS A 19 31.32 -0.45 -0.73
C HIS A 19 32.34 0.67 -0.82
N SER A 20 32.36 1.49 0.22
CA SER A 20 33.32 2.58 0.43
C SER A 20 34.62 2.05 1.05
N ALA A 21 34.53 0.95 1.81
CA ALA A 21 35.67 0.28 2.41
C ALA A 21 35.95 -1.09 1.76
N PRO A 22 37.22 -1.51 1.66
CA PRO A 22 37.61 -2.83 1.13
C PRO A 22 37.22 -3.98 2.09
N THR A 23 36.61 -3.69 3.23
CA THR A 23 36.06 -4.68 4.15
C THR A 23 34.72 -5.25 3.66
N TYR A 24 34.06 -4.59 2.69
CA TYR A 24 32.82 -5.01 2.06
C TYR A 24 31.65 -5.28 3.04
N LYS A 25 31.58 -4.54 4.16
CA LYS A 25 30.59 -4.72 5.24
C LYS A 25 29.65 -3.54 5.44
N ASP A 26 29.90 -2.45 4.72
CA ASP A 26 29.34 -1.11 4.89
C ASP A 26 28.13 -0.82 4.00
N ALA A 27 27.90 -1.62 2.96
CA ALA A 27 26.77 -1.43 2.05
C ALA A 27 25.43 -1.72 2.75
N SER A 28 24.46 -0.81 2.56
CA SER A 28 23.06 -1.08 2.89
C SER A 28 22.53 -2.26 2.06
N LYS A 29 21.66 -3.05 2.68
CA LYS A 29 20.91 -4.13 2.01
C LYS A 29 19.48 -3.72 1.67
N GLU A 30 19.02 -2.63 2.25
CA GLU A 30 17.68 -2.09 2.03
C GLU A 30 17.69 -1.24 0.77
N CYS A 31 16.68 -1.44 -0.10
CA CYS A 31 16.54 -0.73 -1.37
C CYS A 31 16.62 0.80 -1.17
N TYR A 32 15.85 1.31 -0.20
CA TYR A 32 15.79 2.74 0.08
C TYR A 32 17.14 3.33 0.51
N GLY A 33 18.00 2.56 1.19
CA GLY A 33 19.32 3.05 1.63
C GLY A 33 20.26 3.46 0.49
N CYS A 34 20.04 2.91 -0.71
CA CYS A 34 20.77 3.34 -1.92
C CYS A 34 19.92 4.19 -2.86
N HIS A 35 18.60 3.97 -2.87
CA HIS A 35 17.67 4.55 -3.85
C HIS A 35 16.74 5.63 -3.27
N GLU A 36 17.09 6.22 -2.13
CA GLU A 36 16.34 7.34 -1.54
C GLU A 36 16.13 8.50 -2.54
N LYS A 37 17.18 8.86 -3.29
CA LYS A 37 17.10 9.94 -4.30
C LYS A 37 16.31 9.54 -5.55
N ASP A 38 16.14 8.25 -5.77
CA ASP A 38 15.40 7.71 -6.92
C ASP A 38 13.91 7.54 -6.62
N ASP A 39 13.52 7.61 -5.34
CA ASP A 39 12.16 7.38 -4.88
C ASP A 39 11.18 8.44 -5.41
N LYS A 40 10.41 8.04 -6.43
CA LYS A 40 9.34 8.87 -7.02
C LYS A 40 8.10 8.95 -6.13
N HIS A 41 7.97 8.06 -5.15
CA HIS A 41 6.83 8.01 -4.24
C HIS A 41 6.97 8.97 -3.06
N LYS A 42 8.16 9.55 -2.85
CA LYS A 42 8.44 10.48 -1.75
C LYS A 42 8.03 9.86 -0.40
N ARG A 43 8.37 8.59 -0.20
CA ARG A 43 8.05 7.73 0.95
C ARG A 43 6.57 7.44 1.19
N ARG A 44 5.65 7.85 0.32
CA ARG A 44 4.21 7.57 0.48
C ARG A 44 3.86 6.08 0.43
N LEU A 45 4.68 5.28 -0.24
CA LEU A 45 4.52 3.83 -0.31
C LEU A 45 5.56 3.09 0.55
N GLY A 46 6.07 3.74 1.60
CA GLY A 46 7.07 3.16 2.49
C GLY A 46 8.44 2.99 1.84
N THR A 47 9.26 2.15 2.45
CA THR A 47 10.66 1.90 2.05
C THR A 47 10.93 0.45 1.65
N GLU A 48 9.93 -0.43 1.81
CA GLU A 48 9.97 -1.82 1.34
C GLU A 48 9.65 -1.91 -0.16
N CYS A 49 10.49 -1.28 -1.00
CA CYS A 49 10.33 -1.16 -2.44
C CYS A 49 10.09 -2.51 -3.14
N GLN A 50 10.72 -3.58 -2.62
CA GLN A 50 10.61 -4.95 -3.12
C GLN A 50 9.21 -5.57 -3.02
N THR A 51 8.29 -4.93 -2.30
CA THR A 51 6.89 -5.36 -2.23
C THR A 51 6.18 -5.19 -3.56
N CYS A 52 6.63 -4.25 -4.39
CA CYS A 52 6.07 -3.97 -5.70
C CYS A 52 7.12 -4.10 -6.80
N HIS A 53 8.32 -3.56 -6.60
CA HIS A 53 9.36 -3.49 -7.62
C HIS A 53 10.31 -4.67 -7.57
N THR A 54 10.90 -4.98 -8.73
CA THR A 54 11.93 -6.02 -8.83
C THR A 54 13.29 -5.42 -9.12
N ALA A 55 14.35 -6.12 -8.72
CA ALA A 55 15.73 -5.75 -9.05
C ALA A 55 16.04 -5.80 -10.58
N ARG A 56 15.11 -6.28 -11.40
CA ARG A 56 15.23 -6.28 -12.87
C ARG A 56 15.02 -4.88 -13.42
N SER A 57 13.95 -4.19 -13.01
CA SER A 57 13.61 -2.83 -13.46
C SER A 57 12.61 -2.18 -12.52
N TRP A 58 12.73 -0.87 -12.30
CA TRP A 58 11.73 -0.09 -11.57
C TRP A 58 10.35 -0.15 -12.24
N GLN A 59 10.29 -0.17 -13.57
CA GLN A 59 9.05 -0.28 -14.34
C GLN A 59 8.45 -1.69 -14.33
N ALA A 60 9.22 -2.71 -13.98
CA ALA A 60 8.76 -4.08 -13.83
C ALA A 60 8.32 -4.29 -12.39
N TRP A 61 7.13 -3.79 -12.08
CA TRP A 61 6.47 -3.95 -10.79
C TRP A 61 5.29 -4.91 -10.91
N ASP A 62 5.06 -5.70 -9.87
CA ASP A 62 3.99 -6.69 -9.80
C ASP A 62 3.41 -6.64 -8.38
N PHE A 63 2.41 -5.78 -8.20
CA PHE A 63 1.70 -5.65 -6.94
C PHE A 63 0.21 -5.89 -7.16
N ASP A 64 -0.37 -6.73 -6.31
CA ASP A 64 -1.76 -7.16 -6.42
C ASP A 64 -2.51 -6.86 -5.11
N HIS A 65 -3.43 -5.90 -5.16
CA HIS A 65 -4.28 -5.54 -4.03
C HIS A 65 -5.15 -6.70 -3.54
N ASN A 66 -5.44 -7.71 -4.38
CA ASN A 66 -6.23 -8.88 -3.98
C ASN A 66 -5.53 -9.75 -2.92
N LYS A 67 -4.21 -9.58 -2.76
CA LYS A 67 -3.39 -10.26 -1.76
C LYS A 67 -3.29 -9.46 -0.45
N THR A 68 -3.96 -8.32 -0.35
CA THR A 68 -3.95 -7.45 0.83
C THR A 68 -5.26 -7.57 1.61
N ASN A 69 -5.30 -6.95 2.80
CA ASN A 69 -6.50 -6.90 3.63
C ASN A 69 -7.59 -5.97 3.08
N PHE A 70 -7.31 -5.19 2.02
CA PHE A 70 -8.27 -4.30 1.38
C PHE A 70 -8.32 -4.58 -0.12
N LYS A 71 -9.30 -5.39 -0.52
CA LYS A 71 -9.55 -5.69 -1.93
C LYS A 71 -10.26 -4.52 -2.59
N LEU A 72 -9.79 -4.15 -3.78
CA LEU A 72 -10.41 -3.11 -4.59
C LEU A 72 -11.62 -3.69 -5.33
N ASP A 73 -12.71 -3.86 -4.60
CA ASP A 73 -13.98 -4.37 -5.11
C ASP A 73 -15.03 -3.27 -5.28
N GLY A 74 -16.13 -3.58 -5.98
CA GLY A 74 -17.23 -2.64 -6.16
C GLY A 74 -16.79 -1.28 -6.74
N PRO A 75 -17.37 -0.16 -6.28
CA PRO A 75 -16.95 1.17 -6.71
C PRO A 75 -15.47 1.54 -6.44
N HIS A 76 -14.78 0.93 -5.47
CA HIS A 76 -13.34 1.17 -5.24
C HIS A 76 -12.46 0.74 -6.41
N LYS A 77 -12.97 -0.10 -7.33
CA LYS A 77 -12.29 -0.38 -8.62
C LYS A 77 -12.00 0.88 -9.43
N LYS A 78 -12.78 1.95 -9.26
CA LYS A 78 -12.61 3.22 -9.99
C LYS A 78 -11.35 3.99 -9.59
N VAL A 79 -10.78 3.69 -8.42
CA VAL A 79 -9.50 4.27 -7.95
C VAL A 79 -8.35 3.27 -8.04
N ALA A 80 -8.58 2.09 -8.64
CA ALA A 80 -7.50 1.15 -8.92
C ALA A 80 -6.43 1.80 -9.79
N GLY A 81 -5.17 1.70 -9.35
CA GLY A 81 -4.02 2.35 -10.00
C GLY A 81 -3.77 3.80 -9.58
N LYS A 82 -4.65 4.43 -8.79
CA LYS A 82 -4.44 5.75 -8.20
C LYS A 82 -3.97 5.61 -6.76
N CYS A 83 -2.76 5.07 -6.58
CA CYS A 83 -2.23 4.68 -5.28
C CYS A 83 -2.34 5.79 -4.21
N TYR A 84 -2.14 7.06 -4.63
CA TYR A 84 -2.13 8.21 -3.73
C TYR A 84 -3.51 8.74 -3.34
N ASP A 85 -4.59 8.24 -3.95
CA ASP A 85 -5.95 8.60 -3.53
C ASP A 85 -6.20 8.06 -2.11
N CYS A 86 -5.64 6.88 -1.79
CA CYS A 86 -5.68 6.27 -0.46
C CYS A 86 -4.37 6.46 0.32
N HIS A 87 -3.21 6.25 -0.31
CA HIS A 87 -1.89 6.34 0.32
C HIS A 87 -1.34 7.77 0.27
N GLN A 88 -2.02 8.68 0.96
CA GLN A 88 -1.78 10.12 0.85
C GLN A 88 -0.54 10.59 1.62
N LYS A 89 -0.23 9.95 2.75
CA LYS A 89 0.83 10.37 3.67
C LYS A 89 2.07 9.47 3.54
N PRO A 90 3.28 10.01 3.79
CA PRO A 90 4.48 9.21 3.94
C PRO A 90 4.31 8.10 4.98
N MET A 91 4.87 6.93 4.68
CA MET A 91 4.89 5.76 5.54
C MET A 91 6.34 5.37 5.80
N GLU A 92 6.58 4.68 6.92
CA GLU A 92 7.95 4.34 7.30
C GLU A 92 8.51 3.19 6.46
N LYS A 93 7.99 1.98 6.68
CA LYS A 93 8.49 0.76 6.03
C LYS A 93 7.46 0.15 5.09
N LYS A 94 6.33 -0.24 5.67
CA LYS A 94 5.24 -0.93 4.97
C LYS A 94 4.18 0.04 4.48
N VAL A 95 3.56 -0.31 3.36
CA VAL A 95 2.35 0.34 2.88
C VAL A 95 1.19 -0.06 3.78
N LEU A 96 0.67 0.89 4.53
CA LEU A 96 -0.47 0.70 5.43
C LEU A 96 -1.52 1.77 5.16
N ALA A 97 -2.77 1.36 5.06
CA ALA A 97 -3.92 2.24 5.05
C ALA A 97 -4.98 1.64 5.99
N SER A 98 -5.77 2.52 6.61
CA SER A 98 -6.93 2.07 7.36
C SER A 98 -7.94 1.45 6.40
N THR A 99 -8.53 0.34 6.82
CA THR A 99 -9.62 -0.35 6.10
C THR A 99 -11.00 0.05 6.64
N ALA A 100 -11.04 0.86 7.70
CA ALA A 100 -12.29 1.36 8.27
C ALA A 100 -12.94 2.36 7.31
N CYS A 101 -14.23 2.19 7.04
CA CYS A 101 -14.94 2.99 6.04
C CYS A 101 -14.87 4.49 6.36
N GLY A 102 -15.14 4.87 7.62
CA GLY A 102 -15.07 6.26 8.08
C GLY A 102 -13.70 6.91 7.89
N SER A 103 -12.60 6.15 7.95
CA SER A 103 -11.27 6.75 7.77
C SER A 103 -11.04 7.42 6.40
N CYS A 104 -11.86 7.08 5.41
CA CYS A 104 -11.89 7.75 4.11
C CYS A 104 -13.22 8.46 3.85
N HIS A 105 -14.34 7.88 4.27
CA HIS A 105 -15.69 8.33 3.95
C HIS A 105 -16.38 9.10 5.10
N ASP A 106 -15.65 9.57 6.11
CA ASP A 106 -16.21 10.37 7.22
C ASP A 106 -16.99 11.59 6.70
N ARG A 107 -16.48 12.28 5.68
CA ARG A 107 -17.15 13.44 5.05
C ARG A 107 -18.36 13.08 4.18
N GLU A 108 -18.56 11.79 3.93
CA GLU A 108 -19.67 11.25 3.15
C GLU A 108 -20.74 10.62 4.05
N ASP A 109 -20.52 10.58 5.37
CA ASP A 109 -21.50 10.04 6.31
C ASP A 109 -22.73 10.96 6.43
N VAL A 110 -23.79 10.56 5.75
CA VAL A 110 -25.09 11.24 5.80
C VAL A 110 -25.82 11.08 7.14
N HIS A 111 -25.33 10.20 8.03
CA HIS A 111 -25.93 9.95 9.33
C HIS A 111 -25.34 10.83 10.43
N ASN A 112 -24.39 11.71 10.11
CA ASN A 112 -23.74 12.63 11.05
C ASN A 112 -23.21 11.91 12.31
N GLY A 113 -22.60 10.74 12.15
CA GLY A 113 -21.99 9.96 13.23
C GLY A 113 -22.98 9.13 14.07
N SER A 114 -24.28 9.16 13.78
CA SER A 114 -25.32 8.52 14.60
C SER A 114 -25.15 7.01 14.79
N PHE A 115 -24.44 6.33 13.88
CA PHE A 115 -24.26 4.87 13.89
C PHE A 115 -22.80 4.43 14.12
N GLY A 116 -21.89 5.38 14.36
CA GLY A 116 -20.45 5.12 14.48
C GLY A 116 -19.82 4.55 13.20
N ASP A 117 -18.63 3.96 13.32
CA ASP A 117 -17.78 3.60 12.16
C ASP A 117 -18.11 2.24 11.52
N ARG A 118 -19.16 1.56 11.97
CA ARG A 118 -19.55 0.21 11.52
C ARG A 118 -20.52 0.25 10.34
N CYS A 119 -20.10 0.95 9.29
CA CYS A 119 -20.86 1.13 8.05
C CYS A 119 -21.24 -0.22 7.39
N ASP A 120 -20.37 -1.24 7.52
CA ASP A 120 -20.48 -2.58 6.94
C ASP A 120 -21.70 -3.39 7.42
N ARG A 121 -22.28 -3.00 8.56
CA ARG A 121 -23.50 -3.59 9.12
C ARG A 121 -24.71 -3.37 8.21
N CYS A 122 -24.79 -2.18 7.62
CA CYS A 122 -25.91 -1.76 6.80
C CYS A 122 -25.50 -1.66 5.33
N HIS A 123 -24.29 -1.23 5.01
CA HIS A 123 -23.84 -1.03 3.63
C HIS A 123 -23.04 -2.22 3.11
N GLU A 124 -23.29 -2.65 1.87
CA GLU A 124 -22.49 -3.65 1.16
C GLU A 124 -21.29 -3.00 0.47
N GLY A 125 -20.14 -3.01 1.14
CA GLY A 125 -18.94 -2.32 0.65
C GLY A 125 -19.15 -0.80 0.59
N ASP A 126 -18.63 -0.16 -0.46
CA ASP A 126 -18.77 1.26 -0.76
C ASP A 126 -19.96 1.57 -1.70
N ASN A 127 -20.85 0.60 -1.95
CA ASN A 127 -22.14 0.90 -2.60
C ASN A 127 -23.15 1.37 -1.56
N TRP A 128 -23.02 2.63 -1.17
CA TRP A 128 -23.86 3.28 -0.16
C TRP A 128 -25.36 3.20 -0.44
N LYS A 129 -25.76 3.09 -1.71
CA LYS A 129 -27.18 3.00 -2.12
C LYS A 129 -27.80 1.65 -1.85
N LYS A 130 -27.01 0.58 -1.69
CA LYS A 130 -27.51 -0.77 -1.37
C LYS A 130 -27.38 -1.02 0.13
N VAL A 131 -28.53 -1.10 0.80
CA VAL A 131 -28.61 -1.30 2.25
C VAL A 131 -29.12 -2.71 2.56
N LYS A 132 -28.41 -3.42 3.44
CA LYS A 132 -28.79 -4.69 4.05
C LYS A 132 -29.87 -4.43 5.11
N ILE A 133 -31.11 -4.22 4.69
CA ILE A 133 -32.23 -4.17 5.63
C ILE A 133 -32.72 -5.61 5.82
N GLY A 134 -32.46 -6.17 7.00
CA GLY A 134 -33.05 -7.44 7.42
C GLY A 134 -34.48 -7.23 7.92
N THR A 135 -35.45 -7.78 7.22
CA THR A 135 -36.78 -8.08 7.77
C THR A 135 -36.66 -9.08 8.92
N SER A 136 -36.85 -8.61 10.16
CA SER A 136 -37.30 -9.32 11.39
C SER A 136 -37.24 -8.29 12.54
N ALA A 137 -38.28 -7.78 13.19
CA ALA A 137 -39.61 -8.30 13.45
C ALA A 137 -40.63 -7.15 13.60
N LEU A 138 -41.68 -7.18 12.78
CA LEU A 138 -43.02 -6.77 13.21
C LEU A 138 -43.69 -8.03 13.75
N SER A 139 -43.78 -8.14 15.07
CA SER A 139 -44.75 -8.96 15.78
C SER A 139 -44.75 -8.57 17.25
N LYS A 140 -45.50 -7.51 17.58
CA LYS A 140 -46.67 -7.60 18.45
C LYS A 140 -47.70 -6.58 17.97
#